data_AF-A0AB39UKF7-F1
#
_entry.id   AF-A0AB39UKF7-F1
#
_cell.length_a   1.000
_cell.length_b   1.000
_cell.length_c   1.000
_cell.angle_alpha   90.00
_cell.angle_beta   90.00
_cell.angle_gamma   90.00
#
_symmetry.space_group_name_H-M   'P 1'
#
loop_
_entity.id
_entity.type
_entity.pdbx_description
1 polymer ?
#
loop_
_entity_poly.entity_id
_entity_poly.type
_entity_poly.pdbx_seq_one_letter_code
_entity_poly.pdbx_strand_id
1 'polypeptide(L)'
;MERIGFARRLRATGMPVSQIVHYVRLRAQGPDTADARLNMLLDHRDRLLGMQQELAESMNLVDGKILYYRHLIEQKDAGHEATR
;
A
#
# COMPACT_ATOMS: atom_id res chain seq x y z
N MET A 1 -5.93 -3.66 -24.98
CA MET A 1 -6.14 -4.62 -23.86
C MET A 1 -6.21 -3.99 -22.45
N GLU A 2 -6.01 -2.68 -22.22
CA GLU A 2 -5.58 -2.23 -20.87
C GLU A 2 -6.57 -1.43 -19.99
N ARG A 3 -7.78 -1.09 -20.43
CA ARG A 3 -8.64 -0.17 -19.65
C ARG A 3 -9.21 -0.78 -18.36
N ILE A 4 -9.64 -2.04 -18.41
CA ILE A 4 -10.26 -2.73 -17.26
C ILE A 4 -9.18 -3.06 -16.21
N GLY A 5 -8.00 -3.50 -16.66
CA GLY A 5 -6.87 -3.78 -15.78
C GLY A 5 -6.44 -2.53 -14.99
N PHE A 6 -6.37 -1.38 -15.67
CA PHE A 6 -6.02 -0.11 -15.04
C PHE A 6 -7.06 0.32 -13.99
N ALA A 7 -8.35 0.33 -14.34
CA ALA A 7 -9.42 0.68 -13.39
C ALA A 7 -9.45 -0.26 -12.18
N ARG A 8 -9.20 -1.56 -12.39
CA ARG A 8 -9.12 -2.55 -11.31
C ARG A 8 -7.95 -2.25 -10.36
N ARG A 9 -6.79 -1.83 -10.89
CA ARG A 9 -5.63 -1.44 -10.08
C ARG A 9 -5.88 -0.17 -9.29
N LEU A 10 -6.48 0.86 -9.90
CA LEU A 10 -6.88 2.08 -9.18
C LEU A 10 -7.82 1.75 -8.00
N ARG A 11 -8.82 0.89 -8.23
CA ARG A 11 -9.73 0.45 -7.16
C ARG A 11 -9.01 -0.34 -6.07
N ALA A 12 -8.16 -1.30 -6.45
CA ALA A 12 -7.42 -2.12 -5.51
C ALA A 12 -6.44 -1.32 -4.63
N THR A 13 -6.01 -0.15 -5.11
CA THR A 13 -5.09 0.76 -4.42
C THR A 13 -5.81 1.90 -3.71
N GLY A 14 -7.12 1.77 -3.48
CA GLY A 14 -7.86 2.71 -2.63
C GLY A 14 -8.40 3.95 -3.35
N MET A 15 -8.30 4.07 -4.68
CA MET A 15 -8.99 5.14 -5.39
C MET A 15 -10.51 4.92 -5.30
N PRO A 16 -11.29 5.90 -4.82
CA PRO A 16 -12.74 5.78 -4.75
C PRO A 16 -13.39 5.51 -6.11
N VAL A 17 -14.44 4.70 -6.13
CA VAL A 17 -15.19 4.39 -7.37
C VAL A 17 -15.68 5.66 -8.06
N SER A 18 -16.06 6.70 -7.30
CA SER A 18 -16.45 8.00 -7.84
C SER A 18 -15.33 8.68 -8.64
N GLN A 19 -14.08 8.64 -8.14
CA GLN A 19 -12.92 9.18 -8.85
C GLN A 19 -12.58 8.35 -10.09
N ILE A 20 -12.70 7.02 -10.02
CA ILE A 20 -12.49 6.14 -11.19
C ILE A 20 -13.52 6.44 -12.28
N VAL A 21 -14.80 6.59 -11.90
CA VAL A 21 -15.88 6.98 -12.84
C VAL A 21 -15.59 8.35 -13.45
N HIS A 22 -15.14 9.32 -12.64
CA HIS A 22 -14.77 10.64 -13.14
C HIS A 22 -13.63 10.57 -14.17
N TYR A 23 -12.55 9.84 -13.87
CA TYR A 23 -11.45 9.60 -14.80
C TYR A 23 -11.92 8.96 -16.13
N VAL A 24 -12.81 7.96 -16.05
CA VAL A 24 -13.37 7.30 -17.24
C VAL A 24 -14.21 8.26 -18.06
N ARG A 25 -14.99 9.14 -17.42
CA ARG A 25 -15.79 10.19 -18.10
C ARG A 25 -14.89 11.20 -18.80
N LEU A 26 -13.86 11.72 -18.13
CA LEU A 26 -12.88 12.62 -18.73
C LEU A 26 -12.23 11.97 -19.96
N ARG A 27 -11.79 10.71 -19.82
CA ARG A 27 -11.18 9.98 -20.94
C ARG A 27 -12.11 9.85 -22.14
N ALA A 28 -13.42 9.72 -21.93
CA ALA A 28 -14.40 9.62 -23.00
C ALA A 28 -14.63 10.96 -23.74
N GLN A 29 -14.33 12.09 -23.11
CA GLN A 29 -14.42 13.43 -23.71
C GLN A 29 -13.25 13.74 -24.66
N GLY A 30 -12.16 12.96 -24.59
CA GLY A 30 -11.06 13.05 -25.55
C GLY A 30 -9.79 13.72 -25.02
N PRO A 31 -8.87 14.10 -25.93
CA PRO A 31 -7.52 14.56 -25.59
C PRO A 31 -7.47 15.81 -24.71
N ASP A 32 -8.42 16.73 -24.84
CA ASP A 32 -8.46 18.01 -24.11
C ASP A 32 -8.58 17.83 -22.58
N THR A 33 -8.92 16.63 -22.12
CA THR A 33 -8.97 16.27 -20.70
C THR A 33 -7.66 15.66 -20.17
N ALA A 34 -6.60 15.61 -20.96
CA ALA A 34 -5.35 14.94 -20.61
C ALA A 34 -4.75 15.49 -19.30
N ASP A 35 -4.72 16.81 -19.12
CA ASP A 35 -4.16 17.44 -17.92
C ASP A 35 -4.96 17.10 -16.67
N ALA A 36 -6.30 17.15 -16.75
CA ALA A 36 -7.15 16.76 -15.64
C ALA A 36 -6.94 15.29 -15.24
N ARG A 37 -6.82 14.40 -16.23
CA ARG A 37 -6.55 12.98 -15.99
C ARG A 37 -5.15 12.76 -15.40
N LEU A 38 -4.14 13.50 -15.85
CA LEU A 38 -2.78 13.42 -15.33
C LEU A 38 -2.75 13.83 -13.86
N ASN A 39 -3.37 14.96 -13.51
CA ASN A 39 -3.43 15.43 -12.12
C ASN A 39 -4.07 14.40 -11.19
N MET A 40 -5.19 13.79 -11.59
CA MET A 40 -5.82 12.72 -10.81
C MET A 40 -4.89 11.52 -10.56
N LEU A 41 -4.00 11.21 -11.51
CA LEU A 41 -3.05 10.10 -11.38
C LEU A 41 -1.83 10.49 -10.53
N LEU A 42 -1.38 11.74 -10.60
CA LEU A 42 -0.34 12.28 -9.72
C LEU A 42 -0.81 12.27 -8.25
N ASP A 43 -2.03 12.77 -7.99
CA ASP A 43 -2.63 12.75 -6.65
C ASP A 43 -2.79 11.32 -6.11
N HIS A 44 -3.11 10.36 -6.99
CA HIS A 44 -3.17 8.97 -6.60
C HIS A 44 -1.79 8.38 -6.30
N ARG A 45 -0.79 8.74 -7.10
CA ARG A 45 0.60 8.31 -6.90
C ARG A 45 1.14 8.80 -5.56
N ASP A 46 0.87 10.04 -5.19
CA ASP A 46 1.37 10.61 -3.93
C ASP A 46 0.72 9.94 -2.71
N ARG A 47 -0.58 9.61 -2.80
CA ARG A 47 -1.25 8.78 -1.79
C ARG A 47 -0.62 7.39 -1.66
N LEU A 48 -0.30 6.75 -2.78
CA LEU A 48 0.36 5.44 -2.77
C LEU A 48 1.74 5.48 -2.13
N LEU A 49 2.50 6.55 -2.36
CA LEU A 49 3.80 6.74 -1.71
C LEU A 49 3.67 6.89 -0.20
N GLY A 50 2.68 7.66 0.27
CA GLY A 50 2.39 7.77 1.71
C GLY A 50 2.04 6.41 2.33
N MET A 51 1.14 5.65 1.69
CA MET A 51 0.78 4.30 2.15
C MET A 51 1.98 3.34 2.18
N GLN A 52 2.90 3.45 1.21
CA GLN A 52 4.12 2.64 1.18
C GLN A 52 5.05 2.98 2.35
N GLN A 53 5.19 4.25 2.70
CA GLN A 53 5.98 4.70 3.84
C GLN A 53 5.39 4.21 5.16
N GLU A 54 4.08 4.42 5.38
CA GLU A 54 3.37 3.95 6.58
C GLU A 54 3.49 2.42 6.76
N LEU A 55 3.38 1.67 5.65
CA LEU A 55 3.52 0.22 5.68
C LEU A 55 4.96 -0.21 6.03
N ALA A 56 5.96 0.49 5.51
CA ALA A 56 7.37 0.21 5.81
C ALA A 56 7.68 0.50 7.29
N GLU A 57 7.19 1.61 7.83
CA GLU A 57 7.33 1.95 9.26
C GLU A 57 6.65 0.91 10.15
N SER A 58 5.43 0.50 9.78
CA SER A 58 4.68 -0.54 10.48
C SER A 58 5.42 -1.88 10.47
N MET A 59 6.03 -2.24 9.33
CA MET A 59 6.81 -3.47 9.19
C MET A 59 8.01 -3.47 10.14
N ASN A 60 8.76 -2.37 10.21
CA ASN A 60 9.91 -2.24 11.12
C ASN A 60 9.51 -2.46 12.59
N LEU A 61 8.35 -1.94 13.01
CA LEU A 61 7.84 -2.15 14.37
C LEU A 61 7.49 -3.62 14.64
N VAL A 62 6.83 -4.27 13.68
CA VAL A 62 6.48 -5.69 13.76
C VAL A 62 7.74 -6.55 13.82
N ASP A 63 8.73 -6.27 12.97
CA ASP A 63 10.02 -6.99 12.96
C ASP A 63 10.75 -6.85 14.30
N GLY A 64 10.76 -5.64 14.88
CA GLY A 64 11.30 -5.41 16.22
C GLY A 64 10.60 -6.26 17.29
N LYS A 65 9.27 -6.39 17.24
CA LYS A 65 8.52 -7.26 18.15
C LYS A 65 8.82 -8.74 17.92
N ILE A 66 8.95 -9.17 16.67
CA ILE A 66 9.32 -10.54 16.33
C ILE A 66 10.68 -10.89 16.94
N LEU A 67 11.69 -10.02 16.77
CA LEU A 67 13.02 -10.23 17.34
C LEU A 67 12.97 -10.30 18.87
N TYR A 68 12.24 -9.38 19.51
CA TYR A 68 12.04 -9.40 20.96
C TYR A 68 11.47 -10.73 21.46
N TYR A 69 10.41 -11.23 20.82
CA TYR A 69 9.80 -12.49 21.24
C TYR A 69 10.67 -13.70 20.95
N ARG A 70 11.43 -13.73 19.86
CA ARG A 70 12.43 -14.77 19.59
C ARG A 70 13.46 -14.84 20.73
N HIS A 71 14.01 -13.70 21.10
CA HIS A 71 14.99 -13.63 22.19
C HIS A 71 14.41 -14.08 23.54
N LEU A 72 13.16 -13.70 23.85
CA LEU A 72 12.47 -14.13 25.06
C LEU A 72 12.27 -15.66 25.10
N ILE A 73 11.95 -16.28 23.96
CA ILE A 73 11.81 -17.73 23.84
C ILE A 73 13.18 -18.42 24.06
N GLU A 74 14.24 -17.94 23.41
CA GLU A 74 15.60 -18.48 23.57
C GLU A 74 16.09 -18.44 25.03
N GLN A 75 15.87 -17.31 25.72
CA GLN A 75 16.22 -17.19 27.14
C GLN A 75 15.44 -18.17 28.02
N LYS A 76 14.16 -18.37 27.72
CA LYS A 76 13.32 -19.33 28.46
C LYS A 76 13.86 -20.74 28.30
N ASP A 77 14.26 -21.14 27.09
CA ASP A 77 14.76 -22.48 26.82
C ASP A 77 16.13 -22.73 27.48
N ALA A 78 17.05 -21.74 27.42
CA ALA A 78 18.34 -21.81 28.11
C ALA A 78 18.22 -21.94 29.64
N GLY A 79 17.22 -21.30 30.25
CA GLY A 79 16.95 -21.42 31.68
C GLY A 79 16.42 -22.80 32.11
N HIS A 80 15.73 -23.52 31.21
CA HIS A 80 15.23 -24.88 31.49
C HIS A 80 16.33 -25.95 31.33
N GLU A 81 17.32 -25.74 30.45
CA GLU A 81 18.44 -26.67 30.27
C GLU A 81 19.49 -26.57 31.39
N ALA A 82 19.76 -25.38 31.92
CA ALA A 82 20.74 -25.18 32.99
C ALA A 82 20.31 -25.73 34.37
N THR A 83 19.06 -26.16 34.53
CA THR A 83 18.50 -26.69 35.78
C THR A 83 18.33 -28.22 35.75
N ARG A 84 18.81 -28.90 34.71
CA ARG A 84 18.75 -30.36 34.53
C ARG A 84 20.14 -30.99 34.57
#